data_AF-A0A327H2P9-F1
#
_entry.id   AF-A0A327H2P9-F1
#
_cell.length_a   1.000
_cell.length_b   1.000
_cell.length_c   1.000
_cell.angle_alpha   90.00
_cell.angle_beta   90.00
_cell.angle_gamma   90.00
#
_symmetry.space_group_name_H-M   'P 1'
#
loop_
_entity.id
_entity.type
_entity.pdbx_description
1 polymer ?
#
loop_
_entity_poly.entity_id
_entity_poly.type
_entity_poly.pdbx_seq_one_letter_code
_entity_poly.pdbx_strand_id
1 'polypeptide(L)'
;MSNTNLIISDIQSLEVNSGFVSLYELEWSSSTTLYFHPGVSSEVRVAAIVGTQITLNTSQTIASGITLTFSGYTEAGVATTQQTTASASVNNSTTLNVASATNLKVGMTITGTGILNIDYSPIVFNGNTYYAMPIELSNFDIKSEGAMSRPRLLIANIESILRDTSLFQNADDGGTDGISSFKIDDLIGKRFIQRRTLEKYLTIDPSTVSTKAVVELPKRTYVIDRIKTKTSSVINFELVNPADLEGISIPHRSVIGKYCPWEYQGLSFTNPVGACTWPTGGDVTVKLNESGTLNTKTYRLYFTENDEPILWWGLVHDTDGSVKSGYTYADSTQYPKGRVLALSDGSGGFTYWRANILISSSNTTDPSPTNTNWQQCRLWRPWHSSSSFAVHATHSERNDYVAHPCSSVSSSTDTSFTLDSTATIYRAVVASTGKTPGPFSDHWTRGDFCGKILSSCKKRFQATIGSGTNITTVPLSETDSAAGALPFGGFPGSRKHR
;
A
#
# COMPACT_ATOMS: atom_id res chain seq x y z
N MET A 1 -19.00 -5.17 6.47
CA MET A 1 -19.35 -3.77 6.10
C MET A 1 -20.14 -3.18 7.25
N SER A 2 -19.64 -2.13 7.90
CA SER A 2 -20.36 -1.44 9.00
C SER A 2 -21.63 -0.81 8.42
N ASN A 3 -22.77 -1.02 9.09
CA ASN A 3 -24.04 -0.48 8.65
C ASN A 3 -24.30 0.89 9.29
N THR A 4 -23.57 1.91 8.82
CA THR A 4 -23.54 3.26 9.40
C THR A 4 -24.92 3.95 9.43
N ASN A 5 -25.87 3.53 8.60
CA ASN A 5 -27.22 4.11 8.60
C ASN A 5 -28.02 3.73 9.85
N LEU A 6 -27.83 2.52 10.40
CA LEU A 6 -28.57 2.05 11.58
C LEU A 6 -28.18 2.81 12.85
N ILE A 7 -26.88 3.10 13.03
CA ILE A 7 -26.43 3.86 14.20
C ILE A 7 -26.92 5.31 14.16
N ILE A 8 -27.00 5.92 12.97
CA ILE A 8 -27.47 7.29 12.81
C ILE A 8 -28.97 7.38 13.12
N SER A 9 -29.79 6.43 12.64
CA SER A 9 -31.22 6.40 12.96
C SER A 9 -31.48 6.21 14.46
N ASP A 10 -30.68 5.40 15.13
CA ASP A 10 -30.81 5.17 16.56
C ASP A 10 -30.43 6.39 17.40
N ILE A 11 -29.38 7.10 17.02
CA ILE A 11 -28.95 8.35 17.66
C ILE A 11 -30.03 9.43 17.53
N GLN A 12 -30.78 9.44 16.43
CA GLN A 12 -31.87 10.40 16.17
C GLN A 12 -33.20 10.03 16.83
N SER A 13 -33.31 8.83 17.42
CA SER A 13 -34.51 8.43 18.14
C SER A 13 -34.68 9.27 19.42
N LEU A 14 -35.92 9.67 19.72
CA LEU A 14 -36.26 10.54 20.85
C LEU A 14 -35.99 9.89 22.23
N GLU A 15 -35.75 8.58 22.27
CA GLU A 15 -35.38 7.84 23.48
C GLU A 15 -33.96 7.29 23.34
N VAL A 16 -32.97 8.03 23.86
CA VAL A 16 -31.58 7.53 23.91
C VAL A 16 -31.48 6.51 25.04
N ASN A 17 -31.84 5.25 24.77
CA ASN A 17 -31.73 4.16 25.74
C ASN A 17 -30.35 3.47 25.74
N SER A 18 -29.34 4.05 25.10
CA SER A 18 -28.01 3.43 25.00
C SER A 18 -26.89 4.45 24.83
N GLY A 19 -25.89 4.41 25.71
CA GLY A 19 -24.73 5.31 25.68
C GLY A 19 -23.73 4.97 24.57
N PHE A 20 -22.89 5.95 24.22
CA PHE A 20 -21.74 5.69 23.36
C PHE A 20 -20.64 4.97 24.13
N VAL A 21 -20.11 3.91 23.54
CA VAL A 21 -18.94 3.20 24.04
C VAL A 21 -17.78 3.40 23.06
N SER A 22 -16.61 3.71 23.62
CA SER A 22 -15.36 3.80 22.87
C SER A 22 -14.54 2.54 23.10
N LEU A 23 -14.18 1.89 22.00
CA LEU A 23 -13.29 0.74 21.97
C LEU A 23 -12.01 1.14 21.25
N TYR A 24 -10.88 0.58 21.68
CA TYR A 24 -9.56 0.96 21.17
C TYR A 24 -8.79 -0.27 20.73
N GLU A 25 -8.07 -0.11 19.62
CA GLU A 25 -7.19 -1.13 19.05
C GLU A 25 -5.79 -0.49 18.92
N LEU A 26 -4.76 -1.09 19.53
CA LEU A 26 -3.38 -0.64 19.45
C LEU A 26 -2.53 -1.73 18.77
N GLU A 27 -1.86 -1.35 17.69
CA GLU A 27 -0.94 -2.24 16.99
C GLU A 27 0.31 -2.49 17.83
N TRP A 28 0.59 -3.76 18.12
CA TRP A 28 1.79 -4.19 18.83
C TRP A 28 2.91 -4.58 17.85
N SER A 29 2.56 -5.46 16.91
CA SER A 29 3.41 -5.95 15.82
C SER A 29 2.56 -6.12 14.57
N SER A 30 3.18 -6.52 13.45
CA SER A 30 2.45 -6.83 12.22
C SER A 30 1.39 -7.95 12.37
N SER A 31 1.44 -8.73 13.46
CA SER A 31 0.52 -9.85 13.71
C SER A 31 -0.34 -9.71 14.97
N THR A 32 -0.02 -8.76 15.86
CA THR A 32 -0.63 -8.68 17.19
C THR A 32 -1.23 -7.29 17.41
N THR A 33 -2.49 -7.25 17.86
CA THR A 33 -3.22 -6.02 18.20
C THR A 33 -3.82 -6.17 19.58
N LEU A 34 -3.64 -5.15 20.43
CA LEU A 34 -4.23 -5.07 21.75
C LEU A 34 -5.63 -4.45 21.66
N TYR A 35 -6.60 -5.05 22.35
CA TYR A 35 -8.00 -4.63 22.36
C TYR A 35 -8.41 -4.19 23.77
N PHE A 36 -8.78 -2.92 23.93
CA PHE A 36 -9.11 -2.39 25.24
C PHE A 36 -10.23 -1.34 25.23
N HIS A 37 -10.83 -1.12 26.38
CA HIS A 37 -11.85 -0.10 26.62
C HIS A 37 -11.59 0.62 27.96
N PRO A 38 -12.05 1.87 28.15
CA PRO A 38 -11.82 2.65 29.37
C PRO A 38 -12.85 2.35 30.48
N GLY A 39 -13.71 1.34 30.28
CA GLY A 39 -14.94 1.11 31.05
C GLY A 39 -16.19 1.66 30.34
N VAL A 40 -17.35 1.09 30.67
CA VAL A 40 -18.65 1.53 30.16
C VAL A 40 -19.42 2.20 31.28
N SER A 41 -19.98 3.38 31.04
CA SER A 41 -20.88 4.01 32.01
C SER A 41 -22.14 3.16 32.13
N SER A 42 -22.28 2.41 33.23
CA SER A 42 -23.44 1.57 33.50
C SER A 42 -24.20 2.14 34.69
N GLU A 43 -25.50 2.38 34.51
CA GLU A 43 -26.37 2.61 35.66
C GLU A 43 -26.42 1.34 36.52
N VAL A 44 -26.12 1.47 37.81
CA VAL A 44 -26.25 0.35 38.74
C VAL A 44 -27.72 0.20 39.10
N ARG A 45 -28.30 -0.97 38.82
CA ARG A 45 -29.73 -1.24 38.98
C ARG A 45 -29.98 -2.47 39.84
N VAL A 46 -31.11 -2.47 40.53
CA VAL A 46 -31.60 -3.64 41.27
C VAL A 46 -32.09 -4.69 40.27
N ALA A 47 -31.39 -5.82 40.16
CA ALA A 47 -31.73 -6.95 39.30
C ALA A 47 -32.72 -7.94 39.97
N ALA A 48 -32.60 -8.15 41.28
CA ALA A 48 -33.51 -9.00 42.04
C ALA A 48 -33.59 -8.56 43.51
N ILE A 49 -34.66 -8.93 44.21
CA ILE A 49 -34.87 -8.66 45.63
C ILE A 49 -35.37 -9.94 46.31
N VAL A 50 -34.67 -10.39 47.35
CA VAL A 50 -35.07 -11.54 48.18
C VAL A 50 -34.93 -11.14 49.65
N GLY A 51 -36.05 -10.82 50.30
CA GLY A 51 -36.03 -10.29 51.66
C GLY A 51 -35.28 -8.94 51.73
N THR A 52 -34.27 -8.85 52.59
CA THR A 52 -33.39 -7.67 52.74
C THR A 52 -32.15 -7.71 51.84
N GLN A 53 -32.00 -8.77 51.04
CA GLN A 53 -30.91 -8.92 50.10
C GLN A 53 -31.35 -8.46 48.71
N ILE A 54 -30.56 -7.59 48.10
CA ILE A 54 -30.74 -7.16 46.72
C ILE A 54 -29.60 -7.68 45.85
N THR A 55 -29.92 -8.07 44.62
CA THR A 55 -28.93 -8.39 43.58
C THR A 55 -28.84 -7.21 42.63
N LEU A 56 -27.64 -6.83 42.25
CA LEU A 56 -27.30 -5.74 41.36
C LEU A 56 -26.91 -6.29 39.99
N ASN A 57 -27.05 -5.46 38.96
CA ASN A 57 -26.57 -5.78 37.61
C ASN A 57 -25.03 -5.74 37.47
N THR A 58 -24.32 -5.14 38.43
CA THR A 58 -22.85 -5.03 38.43
C THR A 58 -22.29 -5.25 39.84
N SER A 59 -21.08 -5.78 39.93
CA SER A 59 -20.40 -5.99 41.22
C SER A 59 -20.00 -4.66 41.85
N GLN A 60 -20.21 -4.52 43.16
CA GLN A 60 -19.91 -3.30 43.91
C GLN A 60 -19.07 -3.60 45.14
N THR A 61 -18.34 -2.59 45.62
CA THR A 61 -17.62 -2.62 46.89
C THR A 61 -18.15 -1.50 47.79
N ILE A 62 -18.93 -1.87 48.80
CA ILE A 62 -19.70 -0.93 49.62
C ILE A 62 -19.45 -1.27 51.08
N ALA A 63 -19.12 -0.27 51.90
CA ALA A 63 -18.98 -0.45 53.35
C ALA A 63 -20.35 -0.53 54.04
N SER A 64 -20.42 -1.24 55.17
CA SER A 64 -21.60 -1.19 56.05
C SER A 64 -21.84 0.24 56.54
N GLY A 65 -23.11 0.61 56.75
CA GLY A 65 -23.50 1.92 57.27
C GLY A 65 -23.62 3.02 56.20
N ILE A 66 -23.30 2.73 54.93
CA ILE A 66 -23.43 3.71 53.84
C ILE A 66 -24.91 3.85 53.42
N THR A 67 -25.41 5.09 53.41
CA THR A 67 -26.74 5.41 52.87
C THR A 67 -26.71 5.41 51.35
N LEU A 68 -27.57 4.59 50.76
CA LEU A 68 -27.74 4.46 49.31
C LEU A 68 -29.10 5.02 48.92
N THR A 69 -29.14 5.70 47.77
CA THR A 69 -30.35 6.31 47.21
C THR A 69 -30.79 5.53 45.97
N PHE A 70 -32.04 5.09 45.99
CA PHE A 70 -32.67 4.29 44.94
C PHE A 70 -33.72 5.14 44.25
N SER A 71 -33.55 5.36 42.95
CA SER A 71 -34.47 6.16 42.13
C SER A 71 -35.13 5.28 41.08
N GLY A 72 -36.44 5.47 40.89
CA GLY A 72 -37.21 4.74 39.88
C GLY A 72 -38.60 5.32 39.70
N TYR A 73 -39.53 4.51 39.22
CA TYR A 73 -40.92 4.89 39.02
C TYR A 73 -41.85 3.94 39.79
N THR A 74 -42.98 4.46 40.27
CA THR A 74 -44.07 3.63 40.80
C THR A 74 -44.81 2.93 39.65
N GLU A 75 -45.68 1.96 39.98
CA GLU A 75 -46.56 1.30 38.98
C GLU A 75 -47.47 2.30 38.23
N ALA A 76 -47.71 3.48 38.81
CA ALA A 76 -48.45 4.57 38.20
C ALA A 76 -47.57 5.53 37.36
N GLY A 77 -46.29 5.20 37.14
CA GLY A 77 -45.36 6.00 36.33
C GLY A 77 -44.84 7.28 36.99
N VAL A 78 -45.04 7.44 38.30
CA VAL A 78 -44.57 8.62 39.05
C VAL A 78 -43.16 8.37 39.57
N ALA A 79 -42.24 9.32 39.37
CA ALA A 79 -40.87 9.21 39.88
C ALA A 79 -40.87 9.08 41.42
N THR A 80 -40.08 8.14 41.95
CA THR A 80 -39.95 7.88 43.38
C THR A 80 -38.49 7.68 43.75
N THR A 81 -38.13 8.13 44.95
CA THR A 81 -36.78 7.99 45.50
C THR A 81 -36.88 7.41 46.91
N GLN A 82 -36.09 6.37 47.17
CA GLN A 82 -36.05 5.67 48.45
C GLN A 82 -34.60 5.67 48.96
N GLN A 83 -34.42 5.74 50.28
CA GLN A 83 -33.10 5.62 50.88
C GLN A 83 -33.09 4.47 51.86
N THR A 84 -32.01 3.70 51.83
CA THR A 84 -31.75 2.63 52.80
C THR A 84 -30.25 2.50 52.99
N THR A 85 -29.84 1.89 54.09
CA THR A 85 -28.43 1.78 54.46
C THR A 85 -27.93 0.38 54.15
N ALA A 86 -26.70 0.27 53.62
CA ALA A 86 -26.02 -1.01 53.50
C ALA A 86 -25.83 -1.62 54.90
N SER A 87 -26.42 -2.79 55.16
CA SER A 87 -26.39 -3.41 56.49
C SER A 87 -25.12 -4.24 56.72
N ALA A 88 -24.40 -4.60 55.66
CA ALA A 88 -23.12 -5.29 55.72
C ALA A 88 -22.16 -4.74 54.66
N SER A 89 -20.85 -4.84 54.93
CA SER A 89 -19.83 -4.55 53.92
C SER A 89 -19.82 -5.64 52.86
N VAL A 90 -19.64 -5.25 51.60
CA VAL A 90 -19.50 -6.16 50.46
C VAL A 90 -18.27 -5.77 49.65
N ASN A 91 -17.54 -6.77 49.14
CA ASN A 91 -16.34 -6.58 48.33
C ASN A 91 -16.56 -7.29 46.99
N ASN A 92 -16.50 -6.52 45.89
CA ASN A 92 -16.66 -7.01 44.52
C ASN A 92 -17.81 -8.04 44.35
N SER A 93 -19.01 -7.69 44.83
CA SER A 93 -20.17 -8.58 44.87
C SER A 93 -21.37 -7.92 44.19
N THR A 94 -22.14 -8.69 43.43
CA THR A 94 -23.44 -8.26 42.89
C THR A 94 -24.53 -8.32 43.96
N THR A 95 -24.30 -9.00 45.08
CA THR A 95 -25.26 -9.12 46.17
C THR A 95 -24.96 -8.10 47.26
N LEU A 96 -25.97 -7.34 47.68
CA LEU A 96 -25.91 -6.36 48.75
C LEU A 96 -27.03 -6.58 49.76
N ASN A 97 -26.70 -6.55 51.05
CA ASN A 97 -27.70 -6.54 52.12
C ASN A 97 -28.03 -5.10 52.51
N VAL A 98 -29.32 -4.76 52.55
CA VAL A 98 -29.81 -3.44 52.96
C VAL A 98 -30.60 -3.53 54.26
N ALA A 99 -30.71 -2.42 55.00
CA ALA A 99 -31.43 -2.37 56.28
C ALA A 99 -32.94 -2.64 56.12
N SER A 100 -33.52 -2.16 55.02
CA SER A 100 -34.89 -2.47 54.59
C SER A 100 -34.99 -2.42 53.07
N ALA A 101 -35.73 -3.37 52.48
CA ALA A 101 -36.02 -3.45 51.05
C ALA A 101 -37.52 -3.29 50.73
N THR A 102 -38.38 -2.99 51.72
CA THR A 102 -39.84 -3.01 51.57
C THR A 102 -40.37 -2.09 50.46
N ASN A 103 -39.71 -0.94 50.27
CA ASN A 103 -40.08 0.06 49.25
C ASN A 103 -39.20 0.01 48.00
N LEU A 104 -38.26 -0.94 47.93
CA LEU A 104 -37.40 -1.12 46.77
C LEU A 104 -38.11 -1.98 45.71
N LYS A 105 -37.81 -1.73 44.45
CA LYS A 105 -38.33 -2.48 43.31
C LYS A 105 -37.20 -2.86 42.36
N VAL A 106 -37.37 -3.99 41.69
CA VAL A 106 -36.49 -4.41 40.59
C VAL A 106 -36.52 -3.32 39.50
N GLY A 107 -35.36 -2.98 38.97
CA GLY A 107 -35.17 -1.93 37.97
C GLY A 107 -34.82 -0.55 38.53
N MET A 108 -34.94 -0.31 39.85
CA MET A 108 -34.51 0.96 40.46
C MET A 108 -33.00 1.19 40.29
N THR A 109 -32.61 2.41 39.94
CA THR A 109 -31.21 2.84 39.82
C THR A 109 -30.68 3.24 41.19
N ILE A 110 -29.47 2.80 41.52
CA ILE A 110 -28.81 3.01 42.80
C ILE A 110 -27.71 4.06 42.63
N THR A 111 -27.66 5.01 43.54
CA THR A 111 -26.60 6.02 43.64
C THR A 111 -26.20 6.18 45.10
N GLY A 112 -24.96 6.58 45.35
CA GLY A 112 -24.46 6.80 46.70
C GLY A 112 -22.95 6.72 46.76
N THR A 113 -22.39 7.07 47.91
CA THR A 113 -20.95 7.00 48.16
C THR A 113 -20.46 5.55 48.00
N GLY A 114 -19.47 5.31 47.14
CA GLY A 114 -18.92 3.98 46.90
C GLY A 114 -19.63 3.17 45.80
N ILE A 115 -20.74 3.66 45.24
CA ILE A 115 -21.30 3.09 44.01
C ILE A 115 -20.44 3.51 42.82
N LEU A 116 -19.91 2.52 42.10
CA LEU A 116 -19.18 2.73 40.86
C LEU A 116 -20.15 2.53 39.69
N ASN A 117 -20.45 3.62 38.98
CA ASN A 117 -21.28 3.61 37.76
C ASN A 117 -20.46 3.31 36.50
N ILE A 118 -19.37 2.54 36.64
CA ILE A 118 -18.50 2.15 35.53
C ILE A 118 -18.34 0.64 35.58
N ASP A 119 -18.72 -0.02 34.49
CA ASP A 119 -18.51 -1.44 34.27
C ASP A 119 -17.16 -1.67 33.56
N TYR A 120 -16.36 -2.55 34.14
CA TYR A 120 -15.04 -2.96 33.65
C TYR A 120 -15.04 -4.40 33.09
N SER A 121 -16.22 -4.99 32.92
CA SER A 121 -16.38 -6.32 32.35
C SER A 121 -15.86 -6.39 30.91
N PRO A 122 -15.24 -7.51 30.49
CA PRO A 122 -14.80 -7.67 29.11
C PRO A 122 -15.95 -7.52 28.11
N ILE A 123 -15.67 -6.82 27.01
CA ILE A 123 -16.66 -6.54 25.96
C ILE A 123 -16.31 -7.35 24.71
N VAL A 124 -17.28 -8.08 24.16
CA VAL A 124 -17.10 -8.76 22.87
C VAL A 124 -17.68 -7.91 21.75
N PHE A 125 -16.86 -7.57 20.76
CA PHE A 125 -17.29 -6.81 19.59
C PHE A 125 -16.53 -7.22 18.33
N ASN A 126 -17.26 -7.50 17.23
CA ASN A 126 -16.69 -7.89 15.94
C ASN A 126 -15.70 -9.08 16.05
N GLY A 127 -16.01 -10.05 16.90
CA GLY A 127 -15.20 -11.26 17.12
C GLY A 127 -13.99 -11.08 18.04
N ASN A 128 -13.73 -9.86 18.55
CA ASN A 128 -12.62 -9.58 19.46
C ASN A 128 -13.13 -9.27 20.87
N THR A 129 -12.36 -9.66 21.88
CA THR A 129 -12.63 -9.33 23.29
C THR A 129 -11.79 -8.14 23.70
N TYR A 130 -12.45 -7.09 24.19
CA TYR A 130 -11.83 -5.87 24.69
C TYR A 130 -11.79 -5.92 26.21
N TYR A 131 -10.62 -5.65 26.79
CA TYR A 131 -10.42 -5.65 28.22
C TYR A 131 -10.37 -4.23 28.79
N ALA A 132 -10.84 -4.07 30.03
CA ALA A 132 -10.78 -2.78 30.70
C ALA A 132 -9.33 -2.40 31.00
N MET A 133 -8.91 -1.21 30.55
CA MET A 133 -7.59 -0.66 30.83
C MET A 133 -7.70 0.80 31.29
N PRO A 134 -6.95 1.23 32.32
CA PRO A 134 -6.94 2.62 32.75
C PRO A 134 -6.19 3.48 31.72
N ILE A 135 -6.95 4.08 30.82
CA ILE A 135 -6.45 4.98 29.78
C ILE A 135 -7.25 6.27 29.77
N GLU A 136 -6.60 7.36 29.39
CA GLU A 136 -7.26 8.63 29.19
C GLU A 136 -6.89 9.19 27.82
N LEU A 137 -7.91 9.58 27.05
CA LEU A 137 -7.73 10.21 25.75
C LEU A 137 -8.23 11.66 25.82
N SER A 138 -7.33 12.61 25.60
CA SER A 138 -7.66 14.05 25.61
C SER A 138 -7.31 14.71 24.27
N ASN A 139 -7.85 15.91 24.03
CA ASN A 139 -7.63 16.70 22.79
C ASN A 139 -8.02 15.96 21.50
N PHE A 140 -9.13 15.22 21.53
CA PHE A 140 -9.61 14.40 20.42
C PHE A 140 -10.64 15.10 19.52
N ASP A 141 -10.70 16.44 19.59
CA ASP A 141 -11.69 17.24 18.89
C ASP A 141 -11.38 17.34 17.41
N ILE A 142 -12.40 17.18 16.56
CA ILE A 142 -12.25 17.41 15.12
C ILE A 142 -12.40 18.92 14.90
N LYS A 143 -11.35 19.54 14.36
CA LYS A 143 -11.39 20.94 13.92
C LYS A 143 -11.68 21.00 12.43
N SER A 144 -12.54 21.91 12.01
CA SER A 144 -12.81 22.21 10.59
C SER A 144 -11.80 23.20 10.00
N GLU A 145 -11.10 23.95 10.84
CA GLU A 145 -10.16 24.99 10.43
C GLU A 145 -8.84 24.90 11.22
N GLY A 146 -7.75 25.27 10.55
CA GLY A 146 -6.41 25.29 11.13
C GLY A 146 -5.75 23.91 11.22
N ALA A 147 -4.69 23.84 12.04
CA ALA A 147 -3.99 22.59 12.29
C ALA A 147 -4.91 21.57 12.98
N MET A 148 -4.85 20.33 12.51
CA MET A 148 -5.58 19.24 13.16
C MET A 148 -5.18 19.11 14.64
N SER A 149 -6.13 18.71 15.48
CA SER A 149 -5.82 18.38 16.85
C SER A 149 -4.82 17.23 16.90
N ARG A 150 -3.91 17.28 17.87
CA ARG A 150 -2.98 16.20 18.20
C ARG A 150 -3.44 15.57 19.51
N PRO A 151 -4.22 14.48 19.46
CA PRO A 151 -4.74 13.87 20.67
C PRO A 151 -3.62 13.35 21.57
N ARG A 152 -3.93 13.23 22.85
CA ARG A 152 -3.00 12.70 23.84
C ARG A 152 -3.56 11.44 24.46
N LEU A 153 -2.81 10.36 24.38
CA LEU A 153 -3.13 9.09 25.02
C LEU A 153 -2.27 8.95 26.29
N LEU A 154 -2.94 8.96 27.43
CA LEU A 154 -2.35 8.73 28.74
C LEU A 154 -2.51 7.26 29.10
N ILE A 155 -1.41 6.59 29.42
CA ILE A 155 -1.40 5.21 29.92
C ILE A 155 -0.52 5.10 31.16
N ALA A 156 -0.77 4.08 31.99
CA ALA A 156 0.13 3.74 33.08
C ALA A 156 1.51 3.33 32.55
N ASN A 157 2.59 3.81 33.18
CA ASN A 157 3.97 3.42 32.88
C ASN A 157 4.30 2.06 33.54
N ILE A 158 3.53 1.04 33.20
CA ILE A 158 3.71 -0.31 33.74
C ILE A 158 3.84 -1.23 32.55
N GLU A 159 5.06 -1.60 32.18
CA GLU A 159 5.33 -2.47 31.03
C GLU A 159 4.60 -3.82 31.15
N SER A 160 4.34 -4.28 32.38
CA SER A 160 3.57 -5.49 32.67
C SER A 160 2.10 -5.44 32.25
N ILE A 161 1.51 -4.26 32.02
CA ILE A 161 0.11 -4.14 31.58
C ILE A 161 -0.09 -4.38 30.08
N LEU A 162 1.02 -4.36 29.31
CA LEU A 162 1.02 -4.55 27.85
C LEU A 162 1.67 -5.87 27.42
N ARG A 163 2.04 -6.75 28.37
CA ARG A 163 2.61 -8.07 28.06
C ARG A 163 1.55 -9.01 27.52
N ASP A 164 1.97 -9.87 26.60
CA ASP A 164 1.17 -10.99 26.05
C ASP A 164 0.66 -11.93 27.17
N THR A 165 1.39 -12.00 28.29
CA THR A 165 1.08 -12.84 29.47
C THR A 165 0.52 -12.05 30.67
N SER A 166 0.12 -10.80 30.48
CA SER A 166 -0.53 -10.02 31.55
C SER A 166 -1.89 -10.63 31.90
N LEU A 167 -2.36 -10.56 33.15
CA LEU A 167 -3.74 -10.96 33.54
C LEU A 167 -4.85 -10.14 32.83
N PHE A 168 -4.48 -9.13 32.03
CA PHE A 168 -5.33 -8.43 31.05
C PHE A 168 -5.34 -9.10 29.65
N GLN A 169 -4.73 -10.27 29.52
CA GLN A 169 -4.88 -11.27 28.47
C GLN A 169 -5.07 -12.63 29.16
N ASN A 170 -6.27 -13.19 29.09
CA ASN A 170 -6.50 -14.58 29.52
C ASN A 170 -5.78 -15.54 28.55
N ALA A 171 -4.73 -16.23 29.02
CA ALA A 171 -4.55 -17.69 28.99
C ALA A 171 -3.06 -18.10 29.04
N ASP A 172 -2.76 -18.93 30.04
CA ASP A 172 -1.66 -19.87 30.24
C ASP A 172 -0.27 -19.37 30.67
N ASP A 173 -0.20 -19.27 32.00
CA ASP A 173 0.89 -19.69 32.88
C ASP A 173 1.87 -20.77 32.35
N GLY A 174 3.16 -20.40 32.24
CA GLY A 174 4.27 -21.38 32.30
C GLY A 174 5.23 -21.45 31.12
N GLY A 175 5.19 -20.52 30.15
CA GLY A 175 6.10 -20.50 29.00
C GLY A 175 7.38 -19.67 29.17
N THR A 176 8.52 -20.24 28.75
CA THR A 176 9.85 -19.62 28.68
C THR A 176 9.97 -18.48 27.63
N ASP A 177 8.91 -18.16 26.89
CA ASP A 177 8.97 -17.23 25.75
C ASP A 177 7.91 -16.13 25.89
N GLY A 178 8.33 -14.85 25.85
CA GLY A 178 7.37 -13.73 25.91
C GLY A 178 7.98 -12.34 26.04
N ILE A 179 8.97 -12.01 25.20
CA ILE A 179 9.51 -10.66 24.92
C ILE A 179 10.42 -10.07 26.01
N SER A 180 11.68 -10.54 26.03
CA SER A 180 12.77 -10.05 26.89
C SER A 180 13.25 -8.61 26.58
N SER A 181 12.53 -7.83 25.77
CA SER A 181 13.04 -6.58 25.19
C SER A 181 12.00 -5.51 24.87
N PHE A 182 10.72 -5.69 25.22
CA PHE A 182 9.71 -4.65 24.97
C PHE A 182 9.97 -3.43 25.85
N LYS A 183 10.04 -2.27 25.22
CA LYS A 183 9.98 -0.98 25.89
C LYS A 183 8.73 -0.27 25.42
N ILE A 184 8.06 0.45 26.32
CA ILE A 184 6.92 1.30 25.93
C ILE A 184 7.30 2.31 24.82
N ASP A 185 8.58 2.61 24.68
CA ASP A 185 9.14 3.46 23.62
C ASP A 185 8.97 2.84 22.21
N ASP A 186 8.84 1.52 22.08
CA ASP A 186 8.65 0.80 20.81
C ASP A 186 7.24 0.99 20.20
N LEU A 187 6.32 1.61 20.96
CA LEU A 187 5.01 2.00 20.49
C LEU A 187 5.05 3.22 19.55
N ILE A 188 6.18 3.93 19.48
CA ILE A 188 6.35 5.02 18.51
C ILE A 188 6.22 4.46 17.08
N GLY A 189 5.43 5.14 16.25
CA GLY A 189 5.10 4.74 14.89
C GLY A 189 3.99 3.70 14.78
N LYS A 190 3.49 3.13 15.88
CA LYS A 190 2.39 2.15 15.86
C LYS A 190 1.04 2.83 15.65
N ARG A 191 0.10 2.10 15.05
CA ARG A 191 -1.25 2.58 14.78
C ARG A 191 -2.14 2.42 15.99
N PHE A 192 -2.92 3.47 16.26
CA PHE A 192 -3.96 3.49 17.27
C PHE A 192 -5.30 3.75 16.58
N ILE A 193 -6.27 2.86 16.79
CA ILE A 193 -7.59 2.94 16.17
C ILE A 193 -8.63 3.10 17.27
N GLN A 194 -9.48 4.10 17.13
CA GLN A 194 -10.69 4.23 17.93
C GLN A 194 -11.89 3.77 17.13
N ARG A 195 -12.71 2.94 17.77
CA ARG A 195 -14.02 2.51 17.31
C ARG A 195 -15.06 3.04 18.28
N ARG A 196 -16.20 3.49 17.75
CA ARG A 196 -17.30 4.02 18.57
C ARG A 196 -18.60 3.35 18.13
N THR A 197 -19.32 2.80 19.10
CA THR A 197 -20.62 2.17 18.90
C THR A 197 -21.56 2.51 20.05
N LEU A 198 -22.82 2.09 19.96
CA LEU A 198 -23.78 2.16 21.06
C LEU A 198 -23.71 0.87 21.88
N GLU A 199 -23.86 0.98 23.19
CA GLU A 199 -23.83 -0.13 24.13
C GLU A 199 -24.78 -1.28 23.73
N LYS A 200 -25.95 -0.98 23.16
CA LYS A 200 -26.92 -2.00 22.72
C LYS A 200 -26.38 -2.95 21.65
N TYR A 201 -25.37 -2.53 20.90
CA TYR A 201 -24.69 -3.34 19.89
C TYR A 201 -23.52 -4.17 20.44
N LEU A 202 -23.19 -3.99 21.72
CA LEU A 202 -22.15 -4.75 22.41
C LEU A 202 -22.74 -5.98 23.10
N THR A 203 -21.87 -6.96 23.32
CA THR A 203 -22.16 -8.10 24.17
C THR A 203 -21.23 -8.05 25.37
N ILE A 204 -21.82 -7.95 26.56
CA ILE A 204 -21.12 -7.89 27.84
C ILE A 204 -21.10 -9.31 28.41
N ASP A 205 -20.40 -10.22 27.73
CA ASP A 205 -20.08 -11.57 28.20
C ASP A 205 -19.04 -12.21 27.26
N PRO A 206 -17.80 -12.45 27.72
CA PRO A 206 -16.75 -13.07 26.90
C PRO A 206 -17.02 -14.54 26.53
N SER A 207 -17.94 -15.21 27.24
CA SER A 207 -18.31 -16.61 26.95
C SER A 207 -19.29 -16.77 25.79
N THR A 208 -19.82 -15.65 25.28
CA THR A 208 -20.79 -15.66 24.18
C THR A 208 -20.20 -15.01 22.93
N VAL A 209 -20.25 -15.74 21.81
CA VAL A 209 -19.93 -15.15 20.50
C VAL A 209 -21.03 -14.14 20.18
N SER A 210 -20.65 -12.87 19.99
CA SER A 210 -21.60 -11.81 19.63
C SER A 210 -22.31 -12.16 18.32
N THR A 211 -23.60 -12.50 18.41
CA THR A 211 -24.50 -12.67 17.24
C THR A 211 -25.05 -11.33 16.73
N LYS A 212 -24.75 -10.22 17.41
CA LYS A 212 -25.19 -8.88 17.03
C LYS A 212 -24.46 -8.39 15.79
N ALA A 213 -25.20 -7.69 14.92
CA ALA A 213 -24.62 -7.06 13.74
C ALA A 213 -23.60 -5.97 14.13
N VAL A 214 -22.50 -5.88 13.37
CA VAL A 214 -21.46 -4.87 13.59
C VAL A 214 -21.95 -3.52 13.10
N VAL A 215 -22.36 -2.69 14.05
CA VAL A 215 -22.87 -1.34 13.82
C VAL A 215 -21.94 -0.38 14.55
N GLU A 216 -21.24 0.50 13.83
CA GLU A 216 -20.31 1.47 14.41
C GLU A 216 -20.23 2.76 13.60
N LEU A 217 -19.81 3.83 14.27
CA LEU A 217 -19.40 5.07 13.63
C LEU A 217 -18.09 4.87 12.84
N PRO A 218 -17.75 5.79 11.91
CA PRO A 218 -16.49 5.73 11.18
C PRO A 218 -15.28 5.60 12.12
N LYS A 219 -14.46 4.57 11.87
CA LYS A 219 -13.23 4.33 12.63
C LYS A 219 -12.28 5.51 12.49
N ARG A 220 -11.67 5.93 13.58
CA ARG A 220 -10.67 6.99 13.58
C ARG A 220 -9.31 6.37 13.79
N THR A 221 -8.38 6.62 12.87
CA THR A 221 -7.03 6.04 12.93
C THR A 221 -6.00 7.14 13.15
N TYR A 222 -5.08 6.87 14.07
CA TYR A 222 -3.96 7.72 14.43
C TYR A 222 -2.67 6.91 14.43
N VAL A 223 -1.54 7.60 14.39
CA VAL A 223 -0.21 7.05 14.60
C VAL A 223 0.38 7.69 15.84
N ILE A 224 1.06 6.91 16.67
CA ILE A 224 1.83 7.43 17.79
C ILE A 224 3.09 8.12 17.24
N ASP A 225 3.15 9.44 17.34
CA ASP A 225 4.25 10.24 16.78
C ASP A 225 5.44 10.27 17.75
N ARG A 226 5.18 10.65 19.01
CA ARG A 226 6.23 10.74 20.04
C ARG A 226 5.69 10.62 21.45
N ILE A 227 6.61 10.37 22.39
CA ILE A 227 6.35 10.48 23.84
C ILE A 227 6.48 11.95 24.23
N LYS A 228 5.41 12.51 24.80
CA LYS A 228 5.37 13.90 25.25
C LYS A 228 5.87 14.06 26.67
N THR A 229 5.51 13.13 27.54
CA THR A 229 5.95 13.11 28.94
C THR A 229 6.00 11.66 29.40
N LYS A 230 7.05 11.31 30.14
CA LYS A 230 7.25 10.00 30.76
C LYS A 230 7.65 10.22 32.21
N THR A 231 6.82 9.74 33.12
CA THR A 231 7.09 9.70 34.57
C THR A 231 7.18 8.25 35.02
N SER A 232 7.57 7.99 36.26
CA SER A 232 7.64 6.62 36.80
C SER A 232 6.29 5.88 36.79
N SER A 233 5.17 6.62 36.77
CA SER A 233 3.83 6.04 36.88
C SER A 233 2.98 6.20 35.62
N VAL A 234 3.29 7.16 34.75
CA VAL A 234 2.43 7.53 33.61
C VAL A 234 3.23 7.90 32.38
N ILE A 235 2.74 7.53 31.19
CA ILE A 235 3.26 7.94 29.89
C ILE A 235 2.17 8.66 29.10
N ASN A 236 2.53 9.79 28.51
CA ASN A 236 1.66 10.60 27.67
C ASN A 236 2.19 10.57 26.22
N PHE A 237 1.47 9.88 25.34
CA PHE A 237 1.74 9.83 23.92
C PHE A 237 1.03 10.94 23.17
N GLU A 238 1.73 11.56 22.22
CA GLU A 238 1.13 12.46 21.23
C GLU A 238 0.77 11.66 19.98
N LEU A 239 -0.50 11.70 19.61
CA LEU A 239 -1.05 11.03 18.44
C LEU A 239 -1.22 12.00 17.28
N VAL A 240 -1.00 11.52 16.06
CA VAL A 240 -1.11 12.30 14.82
C VAL A 240 -1.98 11.56 13.81
N ASN A 241 -2.76 12.31 13.03
CA ASN A 241 -3.49 11.73 11.90
C ASN A 241 -2.46 11.24 10.85
N PRO A 242 -2.59 10.03 10.28
CA PRO A 242 -1.71 9.57 9.20
C PRO A 242 -1.48 10.57 8.05
N ALA A 243 -2.44 11.47 7.79
CA ALA A 243 -2.33 12.52 6.77
C ALA A 243 -1.42 13.71 7.14
N ASP A 244 -1.13 13.92 8.43
CA ASP A 244 -0.30 15.02 8.96
C ASP A 244 1.07 14.52 9.48
N LEU A 245 1.43 13.28 9.13
CA LEU A 245 2.75 12.76 9.45
C LEU A 245 3.83 13.46 8.62
N GLU A 246 4.98 13.74 9.22
CA GLU A 246 6.09 14.38 8.51
C GLU A 246 6.53 13.54 7.30
N GLY A 247 6.76 14.21 6.16
CA GLY A 247 7.16 13.56 4.91
C GLY A 247 6.00 12.94 4.12
N ILE A 248 4.77 12.92 4.66
CA ILE A 248 3.57 12.52 3.92
C ILE A 248 2.90 13.76 3.32
N SER A 249 2.76 13.79 2.01
CA SER A 249 2.01 14.82 1.29
C SER A 249 0.81 14.20 0.59
N ILE A 250 -0.36 14.80 0.77
CA ILE A 250 -1.56 14.46 0.01
C ILE A 250 -1.80 15.58 -1.00
N PRO A 251 -1.93 15.28 -2.31
CA PRO A 251 -1.94 13.94 -2.90
C PRO A 251 -0.53 13.32 -2.98
N HIS A 252 -0.43 12.01 -2.72
CA HIS A 252 0.81 11.25 -2.86
C HIS A 252 1.29 11.14 -4.33
N ARG A 253 0.47 11.61 -5.27
CA ARG A 253 0.82 11.76 -6.68
C ARG A 253 0.46 13.15 -7.17
N SER A 254 1.45 13.86 -7.68
CA SER A 254 1.22 15.03 -8.51
C SER A 254 1.05 14.62 -9.97
N VAL A 255 -0.03 15.06 -10.61
CA VAL A 255 -0.18 14.93 -12.06
C VAL A 255 0.52 16.12 -12.71
N ILE A 256 1.71 15.87 -13.27
CA ILE A 256 2.45 16.86 -14.05
C ILE A 256 1.97 16.74 -15.50
N GLY A 257 1.60 17.87 -16.12
CA GLY A 257 1.17 17.86 -17.53
C GLY A 257 2.29 17.37 -18.45
N LYS A 258 1.92 16.79 -19.60
CA LYS A 258 2.81 16.29 -20.68
C LYS A 258 3.59 14.98 -20.39
N TYR A 259 3.94 14.70 -19.14
CA TYR A 259 4.76 13.53 -18.79
C TYR A 259 3.99 12.46 -18.01
N CYS A 260 4.38 11.21 -18.21
CA CYS A 260 3.88 10.06 -17.48
C CYS A 260 4.52 9.99 -16.09
N PRO A 261 3.74 10.05 -15.00
CA PRO A 261 4.28 9.93 -13.64
C PRO A 261 4.61 8.49 -13.25
N TRP A 262 4.19 7.52 -14.07
CA TRP A 262 4.37 6.11 -13.75
C TRP A 262 5.81 5.65 -14.00
N GLU A 263 6.31 4.82 -13.10
CA GLU A 263 7.53 4.05 -13.34
C GLU A 263 7.35 3.14 -14.56
N TYR A 264 8.39 3.04 -15.39
CA TYR A 264 8.32 2.25 -16.62
C TYR A 264 8.25 0.76 -16.27
N GLN A 265 7.26 0.04 -16.82
CA GLN A 265 6.93 -1.34 -16.45
C GLN A 265 6.64 -1.51 -14.95
N GLY A 266 6.27 -0.43 -14.25
CA GLY A 266 6.03 -0.43 -12.80
C GLY A 266 5.00 -1.47 -12.31
N LEU A 267 4.15 -1.99 -13.20
CA LEU A 267 3.17 -3.02 -12.86
C LEU A 267 3.79 -4.42 -12.73
N SER A 268 4.92 -4.69 -13.39
CA SER A 268 5.53 -6.02 -13.40
C SER A 268 6.38 -6.33 -12.16
N PHE A 269 6.58 -5.37 -11.26
CA PHE A 269 7.25 -5.58 -9.99
C PHE A 269 6.36 -6.37 -9.02
N THR A 270 6.97 -7.18 -8.15
CA THR A 270 6.27 -7.96 -7.11
C THR A 270 5.36 -7.09 -6.23
N ASN A 271 5.85 -5.91 -5.87
CA ASN A 271 5.05 -4.83 -5.30
C ASN A 271 4.93 -3.73 -6.37
N PRO A 272 3.77 -3.57 -7.02
CA PRO A 272 3.62 -2.62 -8.11
C PRO A 272 3.96 -1.19 -7.68
N VAL A 273 4.96 -0.60 -8.33
CA VAL A 273 5.43 0.78 -8.11
C VAL A 273 4.87 1.75 -9.15
N GLY A 274 4.14 1.24 -10.14
CA GLY A 274 3.43 2.05 -11.12
C GLY A 274 2.37 1.26 -11.89
N ALA A 275 1.61 1.96 -12.73
CA ALA A 275 0.56 1.33 -13.53
C ALA A 275 1.03 0.91 -14.93
N CYS A 276 2.26 1.22 -15.35
CA CYS A 276 2.74 0.90 -16.69
C CYS A 276 2.71 -0.61 -16.96
N THR A 277 1.82 -1.03 -17.87
CA THR A 277 1.53 -2.44 -18.21
C THR A 277 2.48 -3.01 -19.26
N TRP A 278 3.50 -2.25 -19.69
CA TRP A 278 4.45 -2.74 -20.68
C TRP A 278 5.21 -3.95 -20.12
N PRO A 279 5.30 -5.09 -20.83
CA PRO A 279 5.96 -6.28 -20.29
C PRO A 279 7.46 -6.09 -20.10
N THR A 280 8.04 -6.69 -19.05
CA THR A 280 9.48 -6.64 -18.75
C THR A 280 10.35 -7.08 -19.93
N GLY A 281 9.93 -8.18 -20.58
CA GLY A 281 10.52 -8.75 -21.79
C GLY A 281 10.40 -7.89 -23.05
N GLY A 282 9.60 -6.81 -23.03
CA GLY A 282 9.29 -6.02 -24.23
C GLY A 282 8.44 -6.77 -25.25
N ASP A 283 7.81 -7.87 -24.84
CA ASP A 283 7.03 -8.76 -25.70
C ASP A 283 5.69 -8.14 -26.08
N VAL A 284 5.36 -8.14 -27.37
CA VAL A 284 4.05 -7.78 -27.91
C VAL A 284 3.52 -8.95 -28.70
N THR A 285 2.40 -9.51 -28.25
CA THR A 285 1.76 -10.66 -28.90
C THR A 285 0.55 -10.21 -29.70
N VAL A 286 0.55 -10.52 -31.00
CA VAL A 286 -0.54 -10.23 -31.93
C VAL A 286 -1.10 -11.54 -32.47
N LYS A 287 -2.43 -11.67 -32.46
CA LYS A 287 -3.12 -12.80 -33.10
C LYS A 287 -3.51 -12.37 -34.52
N LEU A 288 -3.02 -13.09 -35.52
CA LEU A 288 -3.26 -12.82 -36.92
C LEU A 288 -3.99 -14.00 -37.55
N ASN A 289 -4.98 -13.73 -38.39
CA ASN A 289 -5.58 -14.75 -39.23
C ASN A 289 -4.73 -14.90 -40.49
N GLU A 290 -4.00 -16.01 -40.58
CA GLU A 290 -3.20 -16.34 -41.77
C GLU A 290 -3.82 -17.59 -42.40
N SER A 291 -4.38 -17.43 -43.60
CA SER A 291 -5.03 -18.51 -44.36
C SER A 291 -6.13 -19.26 -43.58
N GLY A 292 -6.98 -18.54 -42.83
CA GLY A 292 -8.09 -19.12 -42.08
C GLY A 292 -7.71 -19.77 -40.74
N THR A 293 -6.44 -19.73 -40.35
CA THR A 293 -5.96 -20.17 -39.04
C THR A 293 -5.48 -18.99 -38.20
N LEU A 294 -5.93 -18.91 -36.95
CA LEU A 294 -5.50 -17.87 -36.01
C LEU A 294 -4.10 -18.21 -35.46
N ASN A 295 -3.08 -17.56 -36.00
CA ASN A 295 -1.69 -17.70 -35.58
C ASN A 295 -1.31 -16.60 -34.58
N THR A 296 -0.48 -16.96 -33.60
CA THR A 296 0.02 -16.02 -32.60
C THR A 296 1.46 -15.65 -32.93
N LYS A 297 1.72 -14.37 -33.23
CA LYS A 297 3.08 -13.84 -33.44
C LYS A 297 3.49 -13.00 -32.24
N THR A 298 4.71 -13.22 -31.77
CA THR A 298 5.33 -12.42 -30.71
C THR A 298 6.43 -11.56 -31.31
N TYR A 299 6.43 -10.29 -30.97
CA TYR A 299 7.42 -9.29 -31.34
C TYR A 299 8.12 -8.80 -30.07
N ARG A 300 9.39 -8.37 -30.17
CA ARG A 300 10.11 -7.76 -29.06
C ARG A 300 10.55 -6.36 -29.43
N LEU A 301 10.18 -5.40 -28.59
CA LEU A 301 10.38 -3.99 -28.84
C LEU A 301 11.07 -3.35 -27.63
N TYR A 302 12.20 -2.71 -27.90
CA TYR A 302 13.00 -1.98 -26.93
C TYR A 302 13.33 -0.61 -27.51
N PHE A 303 13.29 0.42 -26.67
CA PHE A 303 13.66 1.77 -27.10
C PHE A 303 14.49 2.49 -26.04
N THR A 304 15.36 3.39 -26.50
CA THR A 304 16.06 4.31 -25.60
C THR A 304 15.11 5.39 -25.08
N GLU A 305 15.60 6.21 -24.15
CA GLU A 305 14.88 7.39 -23.65
C GLU A 305 14.46 8.38 -24.75
N ASN A 306 15.16 8.39 -25.89
CA ASN A 306 14.90 9.25 -27.04
C ASN A 306 14.04 8.56 -28.13
N ASP A 307 13.36 7.47 -27.78
CA ASP A 307 12.53 6.67 -28.71
C ASP A 307 13.30 6.08 -29.91
N GLU A 308 14.62 5.90 -29.78
CA GLU A 308 15.44 5.17 -30.75
C GLU A 308 15.23 3.68 -30.56
N PRO A 309 14.92 2.92 -31.62
CA PRO A 309 14.75 1.47 -31.49
C PRO A 309 16.09 0.79 -31.17
N ILE A 310 16.05 -0.14 -30.21
CA ILE A 310 17.18 -1.00 -29.86
C ILE A 310 16.92 -2.37 -30.49
N LEU A 311 17.71 -2.69 -31.50
CA LEU A 311 17.51 -3.83 -32.40
C LEU A 311 18.54 -4.91 -32.16
N TRP A 312 18.22 -6.15 -32.51
CA TRP A 312 19.18 -7.24 -32.38
C TRP A 312 20.34 -7.07 -33.35
N TRP A 313 21.56 -7.20 -32.85
CA TRP A 313 22.79 -6.98 -33.61
C TRP A 313 22.92 -7.89 -34.84
N GLY A 314 22.43 -9.14 -34.76
CA GLY A 314 22.48 -10.10 -35.86
C GLY A 314 21.63 -9.71 -37.08
N LEU A 315 20.86 -8.62 -37.01
CA LEU A 315 20.21 -8.04 -38.19
C LEU A 315 21.20 -7.41 -39.18
N VAL A 316 22.33 -6.89 -38.68
CA VAL A 316 23.29 -6.10 -39.46
C VAL A 316 24.65 -6.78 -39.59
N HIS A 317 24.98 -7.69 -38.68
CA HIS A 317 26.29 -8.34 -38.64
C HIS A 317 26.22 -9.87 -38.69
N ASP A 318 27.30 -10.46 -39.22
CA ASP A 318 27.55 -11.90 -39.23
C ASP A 318 28.32 -12.33 -37.97
N THR A 319 28.29 -13.62 -37.64
CA THR A 319 28.83 -14.21 -36.39
C THR A 319 30.31 -13.90 -36.14
N ASP A 320 31.06 -13.59 -37.19
CA ASP A 320 32.47 -13.18 -37.14
C ASP A 320 32.69 -11.73 -36.70
N GLY A 321 31.61 -10.96 -36.49
CA GLY A 321 31.67 -9.55 -36.10
C GLY A 321 31.51 -8.58 -37.27
N SER A 322 31.67 -9.05 -38.51
CA SER A 322 31.66 -8.21 -39.71
C SER A 322 30.25 -7.70 -40.04
N VAL A 323 30.17 -6.55 -40.72
CA VAL A 323 28.90 -6.04 -41.24
C VAL A 323 28.50 -6.89 -42.45
N LYS A 324 27.26 -7.37 -42.47
CA LYS A 324 26.71 -8.18 -43.55
C LYS A 324 26.84 -7.49 -44.89
N SER A 325 27.09 -8.26 -45.95
CA SER A 325 27.12 -7.74 -47.31
C SER A 325 25.81 -7.00 -47.66
N GLY A 326 25.92 -5.77 -48.14
CA GLY A 326 24.78 -4.89 -48.46
C GLY A 326 24.09 -4.24 -47.25
N TYR A 327 24.67 -4.32 -46.06
CA TYR A 327 24.19 -3.62 -44.86
C TYR A 327 25.03 -2.40 -44.48
N THR A 328 26.17 -2.17 -45.12
CA THR A 328 26.90 -0.90 -45.03
C THR A 328 26.22 0.15 -45.90
N TYR A 329 26.03 1.35 -45.36
CA TYR A 329 25.52 2.49 -46.12
C TYR A 329 26.47 2.84 -47.26
N ALA A 330 25.89 3.09 -48.43
CA ALA A 330 26.56 3.56 -49.62
C ALA A 330 25.67 4.63 -50.27
N ASP A 331 26.29 5.72 -50.70
CA ASP A 331 25.60 6.77 -51.43
C ASP A 331 25.05 6.21 -52.76
N SER A 332 24.01 6.87 -53.30
CA SER A 332 23.34 6.53 -54.55
C SER A 332 22.79 5.09 -54.61
N THR A 333 22.58 4.46 -53.45
CA THR A 333 22.02 3.11 -53.32
C THR A 333 20.58 3.18 -52.82
N GLN A 334 19.71 2.36 -53.41
CA GLN A 334 18.31 2.28 -53.01
C GLN A 334 18.14 1.44 -51.74
N TYR A 335 17.41 1.94 -50.76
CA TYR A 335 17.08 1.21 -49.53
C TYR A 335 15.58 1.19 -49.27
N PRO A 336 14.97 0.01 -49.06
CA PRO A 336 13.55 -0.08 -48.75
C PRO A 336 13.25 0.50 -47.37
N LYS A 337 12.02 0.96 -47.19
CA LYS A 337 11.51 1.39 -45.90
C LYS A 337 11.69 0.30 -44.84
N GLY A 338 12.17 0.67 -43.66
CA GLY A 338 12.46 -0.24 -42.56
C GLY A 338 13.83 -0.93 -42.63
N ARG A 339 14.62 -0.71 -43.69
CA ARG A 339 15.99 -1.24 -43.79
C ARG A 339 16.88 -0.65 -42.71
N VAL A 340 17.62 -1.51 -42.01
CA VAL A 340 18.63 -1.14 -41.01
C VAL A 340 20.02 -1.28 -41.63
N LEU A 341 20.88 -0.29 -41.44
CA LEU A 341 22.21 -0.21 -42.04
C LEU A 341 23.26 0.28 -41.03
N ALA A 342 24.52 -0.06 -41.28
CA ALA A 342 25.68 0.49 -40.60
C ALA A 342 26.31 1.63 -41.44
N LEU A 343 26.47 2.80 -40.83
CA LEU A 343 27.20 3.93 -41.39
C LEU A 343 28.60 3.96 -40.74
N SER A 344 29.64 3.80 -41.56
CA SER A 344 31.04 3.91 -41.12
C SER A 344 31.37 5.35 -40.76
N ASP A 345 32.14 5.54 -39.70
CA ASP A 345 32.67 6.84 -39.30
C ASP A 345 34.09 7.12 -39.83
N GLY A 346 34.65 6.21 -40.64
CA GLY A 346 36.00 6.32 -41.17
C GLY A 346 37.13 5.93 -40.19
N SER A 347 36.82 5.63 -38.92
CA SER A 347 37.78 5.23 -37.88
C SER A 347 37.65 3.75 -37.46
N GLY A 348 36.85 2.98 -38.19
CA GLY A 348 36.54 1.58 -37.89
C GLY A 348 35.33 1.38 -36.97
N GLY A 349 34.66 2.46 -36.57
CA GLY A 349 33.41 2.45 -35.83
C GLY A 349 32.18 2.56 -36.74
N PHE A 350 31.03 2.13 -36.23
CA PHE A 350 29.75 2.23 -36.94
C PHE A 350 28.69 2.92 -36.09
N THR A 351 27.83 3.67 -36.77
CA THR A 351 26.53 4.10 -36.24
C THR A 351 25.42 3.40 -37.02
N TYR A 352 24.27 3.14 -36.39
CA TYR A 352 23.21 2.33 -36.99
C TYR A 352 21.97 3.17 -37.26
N TRP A 353 21.37 2.94 -38.42
CA TRP A 353 20.28 3.77 -38.94
C TRP A 353 19.21 2.92 -39.59
N ARG A 354 17.95 3.29 -39.41
CA ARG A 354 16.79 2.71 -40.09
C ARG A 354 16.20 3.72 -41.06
N ALA A 355 15.93 3.29 -42.29
CA ALA A 355 15.19 4.10 -43.27
C ALA A 355 13.71 4.20 -42.88
N ASN A 356 13.19 5.42 -42.69
CA ASN A 356 11.77 5.68 -42.40
C ASN A 356 10.90 5.72 -43.67
N ILE A 357 11.53 5.96 -44.82
CA ILE A 357 10.90 5.97 -46.14
C ILE A 357 11.69 5.07 -47.11
N LEU A 358 11.21 4.91 -48.32
CA LEU A 358 12.01 4.38 -49.43
C LEU A 358 13.09 5.42 -49.79
N ILE A 359 14.37 5.06 -49.66
CA ILE A 359 15.49 5.89 -50.11
C ILE A 359 15.79 5.50 -51.55
N SER A 360 15.63 6.42 -52.50
CA SER A 360 15.92 6.16 -53.92
C SER A 360 17.42 6.30 -54.19
N SER A 361 17.89 5.65 -55.26
CA SER A 361 19.26 5.80 -55.76
C SER A 361 19.60 7.22 -56.25
N SER A 362 18.59 8.07 -56.42
CA SER A 362 18.71 9.50 -56.78
C SER A 362 18.63 10.45 -55.57
N ASN A 363 18.35 9.93 -54.37
CA ASN A 363 18.16 10.70 -53.14
C ASN A 363 19.38 10.48 -52.22
N THR A 364 20.36 11.36 -52.34
CA THR A 364 21.67 11.33 -51.65
C THR A 364 21.58 11.87 -50.21
N THR A 365 20.50 11.56 -49.49
CA THR A 365 20.33 12.11 -48.13
C THR A 365 21.02 11.21 -47.11
N ASP A 366 22.18 11.65 -46.64
CA ASP A 366 22.99 10.92 -45.67
C ASP A 366 22.24 10.70 -44.34
N PRO A 367 22.43 9.53 -43.69
CA PRO A 367 21.91 9.31 -42.35
C PRO A 367 22.51 10.31 -41.36
N SER A 368 21.64 11.07 -40.69
CA SER A 368 22.05 12.03 -39.66
C SER A 368 20.89 12.30 -38.69
N PRO A 369 21.15 12.77 -37.46
CA PRO A 369 20.10 13.04 -36.48
C PRO A 369 19.09 14.10 -36.93
N THR A 370 19.49 14.99 -37.84
CA THR A 370 18.65 16.05 -38.42
C THR A 370 17.81 15.59 -39.62
N ASN A 371 18.15 14.44 -40.21
CA ASN A 371 17.47 13.93 -41.38
C ASN A 371 16.33 12.98 -40.99
N THR A 372 15.09 13.45 -41.11
CA THR A 372 13.88 12.69 -40.73
C THR A 372 13.63 11.44 -41.58
N ASN A 373 14.29 11.31 -42.74
CA ASN A 373 14.22 10.10 -43.56
C ASN A 373 14.92 8.92 -42.89
N TRP A 374 15.81 9.19 -41.94
CA TRP A 374 16.53 8.19 -41.16
C TRP A 374 16.17 8.31 -39.69
N GLN A 375 16.23 7.19 -38.98
CA GLN A 375 16.17 7.17 -37.53
C GLN A 375 17.38 6.43 -36.98
N GLN A 376 18.08 7.03 -36.03
CA GLN A 376 19.18 6.37 -35.36
C GLN A 376 18.67 5.17 -34.55
N CYS A 377 19.44 4.09 -34.54
CA CYS A 377 19.13 2.84 -33.86
C CYS A 377 20.30 2.45 -32.94
N ARG A 378 20.01 1.62 -31.93
CA ARG A 378 21.03 0.93 -31.12
C ARG A 378 21.00 -0.55 -31.46
N LEU A 379 22.13 -1.23 -31.34
CA LEU A 379 22.20 -2.68 -31.49
C LEU A 379 22.53 -3.32 -30.15
N TRP A 380 21.83 -4.41 -29.82
CA TRP A 380 22.08 -5.21 -28.63
C TRP A 380 22.55 -6.63 -28.99
N ARG A 381 23.33 -7.22 -28.09
CA ARG A 381 23.88 -8.59 -28.19
C ARG A 381 23.50 -9.44 -26.97
N PRO A 382 23.49 -10.78 -27.03
CA PRO A 382 23.35 -11.58 -25.81
C PRO A 382 24.53 -11.31 -24.86
N TRP A 383 24.25 -11.23 -23.56
CA TRP A 383 25.33 -11.12 -22.57
C TRP A 383 26.05 -12.46 -22.40
N HIS A 384 27.38 -12.40 -22.31
CA HIS A 384 28.22 -13.56 -21.99
C HIS A 384 29.37 -13.12 -21.09
N SER A 385 29.75 -13.96 -20.12
CA SER A 385 30.72 -13.60 -19.08
C SER A 385 32.15 -13.41 -19.60
N SER A 386 32.54 -14.10 -20.67
CA SER A 386 33.87 -13.94 -21.27
C SER A 386 33.99 -12.74 -22.23
N SER A 387 32.87 -12.11 -22.57
CA SER A 387 32.86 -10.98 -23.51
C SER A 387 33.24 -9.67 -22.82
N SER A 388 34.06 -8.87 -23.49
CA SER A 388 34.36 -7.50 -23.10
C SER A 388 33.34 -6.54 -23.69
N PHE A 389 32.85 -5.61 -22.88
CA PHE A 389 31.90 -4.58 -23.30
C PHE A 389 32.51 -3.20 -23.14
N ALA A 390 32.40 -2.39 -24.18
CA ALA A 390 33.03 -1.08 -24.30
C ALA A 390 32.03 0.06 -24.07
N VAL A 391 32.59 1.21 -23.69
CA VAL A 391 31.90 2.50 -23.63
C VAL A 391 32.70 3.52 -24.41
N HIS A 392 32.01 4.44 -25.05
CA HIS A 392 32.64 5.49 -25.84
C HIS A 392 32.55 6.82 -25.10
N ALA A 393 33.68 7.48 -24.89
CA ALA A 393 33.77 8.68 -24.06
C ALA A 393 32.98 9.88 -24.61
N THR A 394 32.87 10.00 -25.94
CA THR A 394 32.23 11.16 -26.60
C THR A 394 30.94 10.84 -27.37
N HIS A 395 30.67 9.57 -27.64
CA HIS A 395 29.58 9.13 -28.52
C HIS A 395 28.81 8.00 -27.84
N SER A 396 27.97 8.37 -26.87
CA SER A 396 27.17 7.42 -26.09
C SER A 396 26.31 6.49 -26.93
N GLU A 397 25.99 6.89 -28.16
CA GLU A 397 25.36 6.09 -29.22
C GLU A 397 26.07 4.77 -29.55
N ARG A 398 27.37 4.67 -29.23
CA ARG A 398 28.25 3.54 -29.52
C ARG A 398 28.52 2.66 -28.31
N ASN A 399 27.94 2.98 -27.15
CA ASN A 399 28.08 2.12 -25.98
C ASN A 399 27.45 0.76 -26.28
N ASP A 400 28.03 -0.31 -25.73
CA ASP A 400 27.49 -1.63 -25.93
C ASP A 400 26.16 -1.82 -25.20
N TYR A 401 25.20 -2.43 -25.90
CA TYR A 401 23.93 -2.88 -25.33
C TYR A 401 23.89 -4.40 -25.29
N VAL A 402 23.37 -4.94 -24.21
CA VAL A 402 23.23 -6.39 -24.02
C VAL A 402 21.84 -6.77 -23.52
N ALA A 403 21.38 -7.96 -23.90
CA ALA A 403 20.19 -8.56 -23.31
C ALA A 403 20.59 -9.52 -22.17
N HIS A 404 19.89 -9.45 -21.06
CA HIS A 404 20.07 -10.33 -19.90
C HIS A 404 18.78 -10.40 -19.04
N PRO A 405 18.43 -11.56 -18.44
CA PRO A 405 19.09 -12.86 -18.58
C PRO A 405 18.84 -13.56 -19.92
N CYS A 406 19.81 -14.37 -20.33
CA CYS A 406 19.78 -15.19 -21.54
C CYS A 406 20.47 -16.53 -21.28
N SER A 407 20.03 -17.58 -21.97
CA SER A 407 20.52 -18.95 -21.83
C SER A 407 21.02 -19.50 -23.17
N SER A 408 21.83 -20.56 -23.08
CA SER A 408 22.48 -21.19 -24.24
C SER A 408 23.37 -20.23 -25.05
N VAL A 409 23.94 -19.22 -24.38
CA VAL A 409 24.85 -18.26 -25.00
C VAL A 409 26.28 -18.79 -24.91
N SER A 410 26.94 -18.96 -26.06
CA SER A 410 28.35 -19.35 -26.16
C SER A 410 29.30 -18.15 -26.28
N SER A 411 28.80 -17.01 -26.77
CA SER A 411 29.54 -15.76 -26.91
C SER A 411 28.60 -14.57 -27.13
N SER A 412 29.09 -13.34 -27.08
CA SER A 412 28.30 -12.14 -27.40
C SER A 412 27.95 -11.98 -28.88
N THR A 413 28.49 -12.80 -29.79
CA THR A 413 28.07 -12.82 -31.22
C THR A 413 27.19 -14.02 -31.54
N ASP A 414 26.82 -14.81 -30.52
CA ASP A 414 25.97 -15.97 -30.69
C ASP A 414 24.59 -15.59 -31.25
N THR A 415 24.14 -16.34 -32.24
CA THR A 415 22.83 -16.17 -32.88
C THR A 415 21.82 -17.23 -32.46
N SER A 416 22.25 -18.23 -31.69
CA SER A 416 21.48 -19.41 -31.30
C SER A 416 21.27 -19.44 -29.78
N PHE A 417 20.76 -18.34 -29.22
CA PHE A 417 20.50 -18.19 -27.79
C PHE A 417 19.00 -18.04 -27.49
N THR A 418 18.64 -18.20 -26.22
CA THR A 418 17.27 -17.95 -25.74
C THR A 418 17.27 -16.77 -24.77
N LEU A 419 16.38 -15.81 -24.98
CA LEU A 419 16.09 -14.78 -23.97
C LEU A 419 15.02 -15.29 -23.02
N ASP A 420 15.26 -15.11 -21.72
CA ASP A 420 14.26 -15.37 -20.72
C ASP A 420 13.07 -14.39 -20.84
N SER A 421 11.94 -14.76 -20.26
CA SER A 421 10.74 -13.93 -20.15
C SER A 421 10.97 -12.63 -19.35
N THR A 422 11.97 -12.64 -18.47
CA THR A 422 12.40 -11.49 -17.66
C THR A 422 13.55 -10.70 -18.31
N ALA A 423 14.02 -11.13 -19.48
CA ALA A 423 15.13 -10.48 -20.17
C ALA A 423 14.81 -9.02 -20.51
N THR A 424 15.76 -8.14 -20.26
CA THR A 424 15.68 -6.76 -20.71
C THR A 424 17.03 -6.31 -21.25
N ILE A 425 17.05 -5.13 -21.85
CA ILE A 425 18.26 -4.56 -22.43
C ILE A 425 18.95 -3.67 -21.41
N TYR A 426 20.25 -3.86 -21.28
CA TYR A 426 21.16 -3.05 -20.49
C TYR A 426 22.17 -2.34 -21.40
N ARG A 427 22.59 -1.15 -21.00
CA ARG A 427 23.64 -0.36 -21.64
C ARG A 427 24.86 -0.34 -20.73
N ALA A 428 26.04 -0.56 -21.29
CA ALA A 428 27.29 -0.40 -20.57
C ALA A 428 27.52 1.08 -20.21
N VAL A 429 27.84 1.35 -18.95
CA VAL A 429 28.23 2.68 -18.45
C VAL A 429 29.71 2.73 -18.05
N VAL A 430 30.29 1.58 -17.74
CA VAL A 430 31.73 1.40 -17.50
C VAL A 430 32.19 0.18 -18.28
N ALA A 431 33.30 0.32 -19.01
CA ALA A 431 33.90 -0.80 -19.73
C ALA A 431 34.19 -1.95 -18.75
N SER A 432 33.78 -3.16 -19.10
CA SER A 432 33.88 -4.30 -18.19
C SER A 432 33.93 -5.65 -18.91
N THR A 433 34.38 -6.68 -18.20
CA THR A 433 34.37 -8.08 -18.64
C THR A 433 33.91 -8.92 -17.45
N GLY A 434 33.03 -9.90 -17.68
CA GLY A 434 32.52 -10.79 -16.63
C GLY A 434 31.63 -10.14 -15.58
N LYS A 435 31.25 -8.87 -15.74
CA LYS A 435 30.30 -8.19 -14.84
C LYS A 435 28.88 -8.41 -15.35
N THR A 436 28.07 -9.07 -14.53
CA THR A 436 26.68 -9.42 -14.88
C THR A 436 25.77 -8.17 -14.90
N PRO A 437 24.94 -7.98 -15.93
CA PRO A 437 23.96 -6.89 -15.97
C PRO A 437 22.86 -7.05 -14.94
N GLY A 438 22.48 -5.94 -14.32
CA GLY A 438 21.41 -5.92 -13.33
C GLY A 438 21.03 -4.49 -12.93
N PRO A 439 19.90 -4.31 -12.21
CA PRO A 439 19.35 -3.00 -11.87
C PRO A 439 20.22 -2.18 -10.90
N PHE A 440 21.10 -2.81 -10.13
CA PHE A 440 21.97 -2.17 -9.13
C PHE A 440 23.47 -2.34 -9.48
N SER A 441 23.79 -2.38 -10.77
CA SER A 441 25.16 -2.55 -11.24
C SER A 441 25.85 -1.21 -11.45
N ASP A 442 27.10 -1.08 -11.02
CA ASP A 442 27.94 0.08 -11.33
C ASP A 442 28.41 0.10 -12.79
N HIS A 443 28.36 -1.05 -13.48
CA HIS A 443 28.83 -1.21 -14.85
C HIS A 443 27.71 -1.14 -15.89
N TRP A 444 26.47 -1.35 -15.47
CA TRP A 444 25.31 -1.52 -16.34
C TRP A 444 24.16 -0.64 -15.88
N THR A 445 23.56 0.08 -16.81
CA THR A 445 22.30 0.77 -16.59
C THR A 445 21.23 0.21 -17.51
N ARG A 446 19.97 0.52 -17.23
CA ARG A 446 18.87 0.06 -18.07
C ARG A 446 18.93 0.74 -19.45
N GLY A 447 18.97 -0.06 -20.51
CA GLY A 447 19.03 0.42 -21.89
C GLY A 447 17.64 0.66 -22.49
N ASP A 448 16.69 -0.23 -22.22
CA ASP A 448 15.28 -0.02 -22.58
C ASP A 448 14.57 0.86 -21.55
N PHE A 449 14.23 2.08 -21.97
CA PHE A 449 13.67 3.09 -21.09
C PHE A 449 12.57 3.90 -21.79
N CYS A 450 11.47 4.19 -21.10
CA CYS A 450 10.38 4.99 -21.67
C CYS A 450 10.70 6.49 -21.58
N GLY A 451 10.63 7.21 -22.71
CA GLY A 451 10.77 8.68 -22.78
C GLY A 451 9.68 9.49 -22.06
N LYS A 452 8.74 8.82 -21.38
CA LYS A 452 7.67 9.39 -20.53
C LYS A 452 6.69 10.33 -21.24
N ILE A 453 6.75 10.49 -22.56
CA ILE A 453 5.81 11.29 -23.33
C ILE A 453 4.83 10.41 -24.14
N LEU A 454 3.74 11.01 -24.61
CA LEU A 454 2.69 10.29 -25.32
C LEU A 454 3.23 9.59 -26.59
N SER A 455 4.15 10.24 -27.32
CA SER A 455 4.78 9.63 -28.50
C SER A 455 5.57 8.37 -28.13
N SER A 456 6.30 8.37 -27.02
CA SER A 456 7.05 7.20 -26.53
C SER A 456 6.14 6.04 -26.18
N CYS A 457 4.98 6.32 -25.57
CA CYS A 457 3.97 5.31 -25.30
C CYS A 457 3.39 4.74 -26.60
N LYS A 458 3.11 5.59 -27.61
CA LYS A 458 2.61 5.12 -28.92
C LYS A 458 3.62 4.22 -29.63
N LYS A 459 4.92 4.51 -29.56
CA LYS A 459 5.97 3.65 -30.15
C LYS A 459 6.00 2.23 -29.59
N ARG A 460 5.44 2.02 -28.40
CA ARG A 460 5.37 0.72 -27.72
C ARG A 460 4.00 0.07 -27.91
N PHE A 461 2.94 0.72 -27.45
CA PHE A 461 1.58 0.16 -27.43
C PHE A 461 0.86 0.22 -28.78
N GLN A 462 1.32 1.07 -29.70
CA GLN A 462 0.75 1.29 -31.03
C GLN A 462 1.82 1.09 -32.12
N ALA A 463 2.85 0.29 -31.83
CA ALA A 463 3.94 0.06 -32.77
C ALA A 463 3.44 -0.62 -34.05
N THR A 464 3.82 -0.10 -35.21
CA THR A 464 3.67 -0.84 -36.47
C THR A 464 4.95 -1.62 -36.75
N ILE A 465 4.83 -2.91 -37.06
CA ILE A 465 6.00 -3.77 -37.32
C ILE A 465 6.32 -3.75 -38.82
N GLY A 466 7.59 -3.50 -39.16
CA GLY A 466 8.06 -3.44 -40.54
C GLY A 466 8.54 -4.79 -41.05
N SER A 467 9.25 -5.54 -40.21
CA SER A 467 9.73 -6.89 -40.54
C SER A 467 10.13 -7.68 -39.29
N GLY A 468 10.33 -8.99 -39.47
CA GLY A 468 10.83 -9.90 -38.44
C GLY A 468 9.81 -10.29 -37.36
N THR A 469 10.23 -11.17 -36.46
CA THR A 469 9.48 -11.60 -35.27
C THR A 469 10.46 -11.78 -34.11
N ASN A 470 9.96 -11.82 -32.88
CA ASN A 470 10.76 -12.00 -31.67
C ASN A 470 11.99 -11.07 -31.67
N ILE A 471 13.21 -11.60 -31.48
CA ILE A 471 14.45 -10.80 -31.43
C ILE A 471 14.77 -10.10 -32.76
N THR A 472 14.26 -10.57 -33.90
CA THR A 472 14.54 -9.96 -35.21
C THR A 472 13.52 -8.88 -35.57
N THR A 473 12.66 -8.48 -34.64
CA THR A 473 11.63 -7.46 -34.87
C THR A 473 12.26 -6.12 -35.22
N VAL A 474 11.82 -5.52 -36.33
CA VAL A 474 12.15 -4.14 -36.69
C VAL A 474 10.85 -3.33 -36.73
N PRO A 475 10.60 -2.44 -35.75
CA PRO A 475 9.45 -1.54 -35.80
C PRO A 475 9.63 -0.51 -36.91
N LEU A 476 8.52 0.06 -37.38
CA LEU A 476 8.52 1.23 -38.29
C LEU A 476 8.47 2.55 -37.51
N SER A 477 8.55 3.66 -38.25
CA SER A 477 8.40 5.02 -37.70
C SER A 477 6.95 5.35 -37.35
N GLU A 478 6.00 4.74 -38.05
CA GLU A 478 4.58 5.00 -37.85
C GLU A 478 4.04 4.27 -36.63
N THR A 479 2.92 4.78 -36.12
CA THR A 479 2.18 4.15 -35.03
C THR A 479 0.73 4.01 -35.46
N ASP A 480 0.13 2.86 -35.17
CA ASP A 480 -1.27 2.59 -35.49
C ASP A 480 -2.16 2.88 -34.27
N SER A 481 -2.81 4.04 -34.28
CA SER A 481 -3.75 4.40 -33.21
C SER A 481 -5.05 3.60 -33.25
N ALA A 482 -5.34 2.86 -34.31
CA ALA A 482 -6.46 1.92 -34.36
C ALA A 482 -6.13 0.57 -33.70
N ALA A 483 -4.85 0.24 -33.50
CA ALA A 483 -4.41 -1.01 -32.88
C ALA A 483 -4.82 -1.15 -31.41
N GLY A 484 -5.14 -0.05 -30.74
CA GLY A 484 -5.66 -0.06 -29.37
C GLY A 484 -5.54 1.28 -28.65
N ALA A 485 -6.35 1.46 -27.62
CA ALA A 485 -6.23 2.62 -26.74
C ALA A 485 -4.91 2.56 -25.95
N LEU A 486 -4.29 3.73 -25.73
CA LEU A 486 -3.16 3.80 -24.82
C LEU A 486 -3.66 3.54 -23.39
N PRO A 487 -2.99 2.68 -22.61
CA PRO A 487 -3.39 2.39 -21.23
C PRO A 487 -3.38 3.62 -20.33
N PHE A 488 -2.61 4.65 -20.71
CA PHE A 488 -2.56 5.95 -20.06
C PHE A 488 -3.00 6.98 -21.10
N GLY A 489 -4.31 7.27 -21.15
CA GLY A 489 -4.90 8.32 -21.97
C GLY A 489 -4.34 9.70 -21.63
N GLY A 490 -4.44 10.63 -22.59
CA GLY A 490 -3.73 11.92 -22.64
C GLY A 490 -3.36 12.56 -21.30
N PHE A 491 -2.06 12.81 -21.10
CA PHE A 491 -1.57 13.63 -19.99
C PHE A 491 -2.25 15.00 -20.08
N PRO A 492 -3.05 15.43 -19.07
CA PRO A 492 -3.74 16.71 -19.12
C PRO A 492 -2.70 17.82 -19.31
N GLY A 493 -2.59 18.29 -20.54
CA GLY A 493 -1.65 19.32 -20.94
C GLY A 493 -2.30 20.67 -20.76
N SER A 494 -1.84 21.43 -19.76
CA SER A 494 -1.98 22.88 -19.78
C SER A 494 -1.25 23.40 -21.03
N ARG A 495 -1.94 24.10 -21.92
CA ARG A 495 -1.38 24.77 -23.11
C ARG A 495 -0.33 25.85 -22.78
N LYS A 496 -0.05 26.10 -21.49
CA LYS A 496 0.62 27.32 -21.01
C LYS A 496 2.16 27.27 -21.05
N HIS A 497 2.78 26.14 -21.37
CA HIS A 497 4.23 26.03 -21.53
C HIS A 497 4.56 25.35 -22.87
N ARG A 498 4.47 26.14 -23.94
CA ARG A 498 5.03 25.80 -25.26
C ARG A 498 6.22 26.68 -25.53
#